data_AF-A0A1Q5TLN9-F1
#
_entry.id   AF-A0A1Q5TLN9-F1
#
_cell.length_a   1.000
_cell.length_b   1.000
_cell.length_c   1.000
_cell.angle_alpha   90.00
_cell.angle_beta   90.00
_cell.angle_gamma   90.00
#
_symmetry.space_group_name_H-M   'P 1'
#
loop_
_entity.id
_entity.type
_entity.pdbx_description
1 polymer ?
#
loop_
_entity_poly.entity_id
_entity_poly.type
_entity_poly.pdbx_seq_one_letter_code
_entity_poly.pdbx_strand_id
1 'polypeptide(L)'
;MEQIIGIDLAKRVFQLNIVSSSGKFIQNKMVSRDKLTAFIAQQPPSRIVMEACGSANYWSRQFKQLGHEVKQISPQYVTPFRMGSKNDKNDAIAIVEADSRPGMRYVPEKTVEQQDIQCLHRVRQRDAARDKFHLSAR
;
A
#
# COMPACT_ATOMS: atom_id res chain seq x y z
N MET A 1 12.26 13.67 -8.02
CA MET A 1 11.12 12.79 -8.38
C MET A 1 10.04 13.65 -8.96
N GLU A 2 9.51 13.28 -10.12
CA GLU A 2 8.74 14.19 -10.98
C GLU A 2 7.27 14.28 -10.55
N GLN A 3 6.74 13.19 -10.00
CA GLN A 3 5.34 13.08 -9.60
C GLN A 3 5.18 12.16 -8.39
N ILE A 4 3.98 12.20 -7.79
CA ILE A 4 3.56 11.33 -6.69
C ILE A 4 2.39 10.49 -7.19
N ILE A 5 2.42 9.19 -6.93
CA ILE A 5 1.38 8.24 -7.33
C ILE A 5 0.89 7.55 -6.06
N GLY A 6 -0.31 7.90 -5.61
CA GLY A 6 -1.04 7.16 -4.58
C GLY A 6 -1.70 5.94 -5.20
N ILE A 7 -1.49 4.76 -4.63
CA ILE A 7 -2.07 3.50 -5.11
C ILE A 7 -2.87 2.84 -4.00
N ASP A 8 -4.16 2.72 -4.20
CA ASP A 8 -4.99 1.82 -3.40
C ASP A 8 -4.88 0.39 -3.96
N LEU A 9 -4.39 -0.53 -3.11
CA LEU A 9 -4.05 -1.89 -3.50
C LEU A 9 -5.22 -2.85 -3.26
N ALA A 10 -5.73 -3.46 -4.33
CA ALA A 10 -6.72 -4.53 -4.22
C ALA A 10 -6.26 -5.83 -4.88
N LYS A 11 -7.16 -6.83 -4.88
CA LYS A 11 -6.86 -8.16 -5.43
C LYS A 11 -6.71 -8.14 -6.95
N ARG A 12 -7.53 -7.36 -7.66
CA ARG A 12 -7.66 -7.43 -9.13
C ARG A 12 -7.59 -6.08 -9.85
N VAL A 13 -8.14 -5.02 -9.25
CA VAL A 13 -8.17 -3.67 -9.82
C VAL A 13 -7.58 -2.73 -8.79
N PHE A 14 -6.71 -1.84 -9.25
CA PHE A 14 -5.97 -0.88 -8.45
C PHE A 14 -6.44 0.50 -8.83
N GLN A 15 -6.56 1.38 -7.85
CA GLN A 15 -6.87 2.77 -8.11
C GLN A 15 -5.63 3.63 -7.91
N LEU A 16 -5.26 4.36 -8.94
CA LEU A 16 -4.09 5.23 -8.95
C LEU A 16 -4.54 6.68 -8.94
N ASN A 17 -3.97 7.48 -8.03
CA ASN A 17 -4.10 8.93 -7.99
C ASN A 17 -2.72 9.55 -8.25
N ILE A 18 -2.56 10.19 -9.40
CA ILE A 18 -1.31 10.81 -9.84
C ILE A 18 -1.43 12.32 -9.65
N VAL A 19 -0.46 12.88 -8.95
CA VAL A 19 -0.32 14.32 -8.71
C VAL A 19 1.10 14.76 -9.03
N SER A 20 1.29 16.04 -9.35
CA SER A 20 2.61 16.63 -9.52
C SER A 20 3.42 16.56 -8.22
N SER A 21 4.72 16.83 -8.29
CA SER A 21 5.57 17.01 -7.11
C SER A 21 5.04 18.09 -6.13
N SER A 22 4.28 19.07 -6.62
CA SER A 22 3.60 20.10 -5.82
C SER A 22 2.21 19.71 -5.31
N GLY A 23 1.75 18.48 -5.57
CA GLY A 23 0.42 17.99 -5.14
C GLY A 23 -0.74 18.38 -6.05
N LYS A 24 -0.48 19.01 -7.20
CA LYS A 24 -1.54 19.34 -8.17
C LYS A 24 -2.04 18.07 -8.85
N PHE A 25 -3.35 17.90 -8.89
CA PHE A 25 -3.99 16.77 -9.56
C PHE A 25 -3.58 16.65 -11.04
N ILE A 26 -3.20 15.44 -11.47
CA ILE A 26 -2.93 15.10 -12.87
C ILE A 26 -3.98 14.10 -13.36
N GLN A 27 -4.13 12.96 -12.68
CA GLN A 27 -5.02 11.89 -13.13
C GLN A 27 -5.46 10.99 -11.98
N ASN A 28 -6.66 10.43 -12.09
CA ASN A 28 -7.13 9.32 -11.26
C ASN A 28 -7.59 8.17 -12.18
N LYS A 29 -7.02 6.98 -12.05
CA LYS A 29 -7.19 5.89 -13.02
C LYS A 29 -7.25 4.51 -12.35
N MET A 30 -8.22 3.70 -12.79
CA MET A 30 -8.26 2.26 -12.48
C MET A 30 -7.32 1.48 -13.41
N VAL A 31 -6.53 0.58 -12.85
CA VAL A 31 -5.61 -0.30 -13.58
C VAL A 31 -5.78 -1.74 -13.08
N SER A 32 -5.92 -2.69 -13.99
CA SER A 32 -6.01 -4.11 -13.59
C SER A 32 -4.64 -4.65 -13.16
N ARG A 33 -4.64 -5.71 -12.36
CA ARG A 33 -3.42 -6.37 -11.85
C ARG A 33 -2.40 -6.67 -12.93
N ASP A 34 -2.86 -7.27 -14.02
CA ASP A 34 -1.98 -7.71 -15.11
C ASP A 34 -1.39 -6.54 -15.90
N LYS A 35 -1.99 -5.35 -15.80
CA LYS A 35 -1.53 -4.13 -16.48
C LYS A 35 -0.72 -3.20 -15.58
N LEU A 36 -0.72 -3.42 -14.26
CA LEU A 36 -0.16 -2.49 -13.29
C LEU A 36 1.35 -2.30 -13.48
N THR A 37 2.13 -3.38 -13.58
CA THR A 37 3.58 -3.29 -13.79
C THR A 37 3.92 -2.56 -15.09
N ALA A 38 3.25 -2.90 -16.19
CA ALA A 38 3.46 -2.26 -17.49
C ALA A 38 3.09 -0.77 -17.47
N PHE A 39 2.01 -0.40 -16.76
CA PHE A 39 1.60 0.98 -16.59
C PHE A 39 2.63 1.79 -15.78
N ILE A 40 3.11 1.23 -14.67
CA ILE A 40 4.10 1.88 -13.80
C ILE A 40 5.45 2.04 -14.52
N ALA A 41 5.89 1.04 -15.28
CA ALA A 41 7.13 1.12 -16.07
C ALA A 41 7.13 2.24 -17.13
N GLN A 42 5.96 2.73 -17.55
CA GLN A 42 5.82 3.85 -18.47
C GLN A 42 5.80 5.22 -17.76
N GLN A 43 5.79 5.25 -16.43
CA GLN A 43 5.83 6.49 -15.66
C GLN A 43 7.28 6.96 -15.50
N PRO A 44 7.53 8.27 -15.43
CA PRO A 44 8.85 8.77 -15.02
C PRO A 44 9.17 8.34 -13.58
N PRO A 45 10.44 8.45 -13.14
CA PRO A 45 10.80 8.24 -11.74
C PRO A 45 9.90 9.04 -10.77
N SER A 46 9.16 8.29 -9.94
CA SER A 46 7.96 8.76 -9.23
C SER A 46 7.97 8.29 -7.78
N ARG A 47 7.34 9.07 -6.90
CA ARG A 47 7.11 8.67 -5.49
C ARG A 47 5.83 7.88 -5.44
N ILE A 48 5.94 6.57 -5.29
CA ILE A 48 4.78 5.71 -5.15
C ILE A 48 4.46 5.58 -3.67
N VAL A 49 3.23 5.93 -3.30
CA VAL A 49 2.72 5.83 -1.94
C VAL A 49 1.56 4.85 -1.95
N MET A 50 1.54 3.91 -1.02
CA MET A 50 0.47 2.93 -0.92
C MET A 50 0.08 2.65 0.52
N GLU A 51 -1.15 2.20 0.73
CA GLU A 51 -1.56 1.67 2.01
C GLU A 51 -0.87 0.32 2.28
N ALA A 52 -0.37 0.14 3.50
CA ALA A 52 0.25 -1.10 3.95
C ALA A 52 -0.82 -2.18 4.08
N CYS A 53 -0.75 -3.18 3.21
CA CYS A 53 -1.64 -4.33 3.18
C CYS A 53 -0.86 -5.64 2.95
N GLY A 54 -1.55 -6.78 2.87
CA GLY A 54 -0.92 -8.09 2.71
C GLY A 54 -0.04 -8.23 1.45
N SER A 55 -0.36 -7.49 0.38
CA SER A 55 0.39 -7.50 -0.88
C SER A 55 1.33 -6.31 -1.06
N ALA A 56 1.35 -5.36 -0.12
CA ALA A 56 2.12 -4.12 -0.23
C ALA A 56 3.63 -4.39 -0.40
N ASN A 57 4.24 -5.26 0.42
CA ASN A 57 5.68 -5.55 0.28
C ASN A 57 6.04 -6.16 -1.08
N TYR A 58 5.18 -6.99 -1.66
CA TYR A 58 5.39 -7.51 -3.01
C TYR A 58 5.46 -6.36 -4.03
N TRP A 59 4.46 -5.48 -4.01
CA TRP A 59 4.39 -4.35 -4.94
C TRP A 59 5.52 -3.33 -4.72
N SER A 60 5.93 -3.11 -3.47
CA SER A 60 7.07 -2.26 -3.14
C SER A 60 8.33 -2.69 -3.87
N ARG A 61 8.67 -3.99 -3.79
CA ARG A 61 9.83 -4.55 -4.47
C ARG A 61 9.72 -4.42 -5.99
N GLN A 62 8.54 -4.72 -6.55
CA GLN A 62 8.30 -4.60 -7.99
C GLN A 62 8.49 -3.16 -8.50
N PHE A 63 7.93 -2.17 -7.79
CA PHE A 63 8.04 -0.78 -8.19
C PHE A 63 9.44 -0.20 -7.99
N LYS A 64 10.17 -0.62 -6.95
CA LYS A 64 11.57 -0.25 -6.76
C LYS A 64 12.48 -0.75 -7.88
N GLN A 65 12.24 -1.97 -8.38
CA GLN A 65 12.97 -2.52 -9.53
C GLN A 65 12.77 -1.69 -10.82
N LEU A 66 11.67 -0.95 -10.92
CA LEU A 66 11.38 -0.03 -12.01
C LEU A 66 11.94 1.39 -11.79
N GLY A 67 12.69 1.63 -10.71
CA GLY A 67 13.36 2.91 -10.44
C GLY A 67 12.51 3.93 -9.67
N HIS A 68 11.40 3.51 -9.05
CA HIS A 68 10.58 4.37 -8.20
C HIS A 68 10.99 4.28 -6.73
N GLU A 69 10.91 5.39 -5.99
CA GLU A 69 10.92 5.33 -4.53
C GLU A 69 9.49 5.00 -4.05
N VAL A 70 9.41 4.07 -3.10
CA VAL A 70 8.14 3.54 -2.60
C VAL A 70 8.02 3.76 -1.10
N LYS A 71 6.86 4.26 -0.68
CA LYS A 71 6.50 4.47 0.72
C LYS A 71 5.19 3.76 1.05
N GLN A 72 5.12 3.17 2.24
CA GLN A 72 3.93 2.47 2.72
C GLN A 72 3.36 3.20 3.93
N ILE A 73 2.07 3.54 3.92
CA ILE A 73 1.39 4.21 5.04
C ILE A 73 0.46 3.21 5.73
N SER A 74 0.44 3.22 7.06
CA SER A 74 -0.48 2.36 7.82
C SER A 74 -1.94 2.80 7.57
N PRO A 75 -2.91 1.87 7.39
CA PRO A 75 -4.32 2.19 7.12
C PRO A 75 -4.94 3.19 8.12
N GLN A 76 -4.54 3.08 9.39
CA GLN A 76 -4.94 3.97 10.48
C GLN A 76 -4.52 5.43 10.27
N TYR A 77 -3.44 5.68 9.52
CA TYR A 77 -3.01 7.04 9.17
C TYR A 77 -3.62 7.54 7.86
N VAL A 78 -4.13 6.65 6.99
CA VAL A 78 -4.82 7.04 5.75
C VAL A 78 -6.28 7.42 6.04
N THR A 79 -6.94 6.66 6.91
CA THR A 79 -8.37 6.79 7.21
C THR A 79 -8.85 8.21 7.52
N PRO A 80 -8.13 9.04 8.32
CA PRO A 80 -8.55 10.42 8.61
C PRO A 80 -8.58 11.36 7.41
N PHE A 81 -7.87 11.04 6.33
CA PHE A 81 -7.77 11.88 5.14
C PHE A 81 -8.79 11.51 4.05
N ARG A 82 -9.59 10.46 4.27
CA ARG A 82 -10.61 10.06 3.32
C ARG A 82 -11.80 11.01 3.37
N MET A 83 -12.02 11.72 2.28
CA MET A 83 -13.20 12.56 2.09
C MET A 83 -14.33 11.77 1.43
N GLY A 84 -15.55 11.89 1.97
CA GLY A 84 -16.74 11.24 1.42
C GLY A 84 -16.84 9.75 1.76
N SER A 85 -17.61 9.01 0.96
CA SER A 85 -17.83 7.58 1.15
C SER A 85 -16.58 6.76 0.86
N LYS A 86 -16.51 5.57 1.46
CA LYS A 86 -15.45 4.60 1.17
C LYS A 86 -15.59 4.10 -0.26
N ASN A 87 -14.57 4.36 -1.07
CA ASN A 87 -14.38 3.81 -2.41
C ASN A 87 -12.90 3.97 -2.79
N ASP A 88 -12.46 3.15 -3.75
CA ASP A 88 -11.06 3.08 -4.15
C ASP A 88 -10.51 4.43 -4.63
N LYS A 89 -11.33 5.27 -5.30
CA LYS A 89 -10.96 6.63 -5.76
C LYS A 89 -10.60 7.53 -4.59
N ASN A 90 -11.45 7.58 -3.58
CA ASN A 90 -11.24 8.40 -2.39
C ASN A 90 -10.11 7.84 -1.53
N ASP A 91 -9.95 6.51 -1.47
CA ASP A 91 -8.84 5.86 -0.76
C ASP A 91 -7.49 6.22 -1.42
N ALA A 92 -7.38 6.17 -2.76
CA ALA A 92 -6.16 6.59 -3.48
C ALA A 92 -5.81 8.08 -3.30
N ILE A 93 -6.82 8.95 -3.20
CA ILE A 93 -6.62 10.38 -2.89
C ILE A 93 -6.13 10.54 -1.45
N ALA A 94 -6.76 9.86 -0.50
CA ALA A 94 -6.40 9.92 0.92
C ALA A 94 -4.95 9.48 1.18
N ILE A 95 -4.44 8.50 0.42
CA ILE A 95 -3.05 8.05 0.49
C ILE A 95 -2.07 9.18 0.12
N VAL A 96 -2.35 9.92 -0.96
CA VAL A 96 -1.52 11.07 -1.38
C VAL A 96 -1.60 12.19 -0.34
N GLU A 97 -2.81 12.45 0.17
CA GLU A 97 -3.02 13.48 1.18
C GLU A 97 -2.28 13.15 2.48
N ALA A 98 -2.29 11.88 2.90
CA ALA A 98 -1.53 11.39 4.04
C ALA A 98 -0.02 11.60 3.86
N ASP A 99 0.56 11.25 2.69
CA ASP A 99 1.99 11.46 2.39
C ASP A 99 2.41 12.93 2.37
N SER A 100 1.49 13.85 2.05
CA SER A 100 1.78 15.30 2.05
C SER A 100 2.01 15.88 3.45
N ARG A 101 1.65 15.15 4.52
CA ARG A 101 1.79 15.64 5.89
C ARG A 101 3.26 15.57 6.35
N PRO A 102 3.84 16.68 6.86
CA PRO A 102 5.26 16.73 7.25
C PRO A 102 5.70 15.67 8.29
N GLY A 103 4.79 15.24 9.17
CA GLY A 103 5.06 14.26 10.22
C GLY A 103 4.67 12.81 9.88
N MET A 104 4.40 12.50 8.60
CA MET A 104 3.90 11.18 8.22
C MET A 104 4.92 10.07 8.52
N ARG A 105 4.43 8.97 9.10
CA ARG A 105 5.23 7.79 9.44
C ARG A 105 4.94 6.65 8.47
N TYR A 106 6.00 6.01 8.01
CA TYR A 106 5.92 4.94 7.03
C TYR A 106 6.19 3.57 7.66
N VAL A 107 5.50 2.56 7.14
CA VAL A 107 5.74 1.16 7.47
C VAL A 107 7.01 0.72 6.75
N PRO A 108 8.02 0.18 7.47
CA PRO A 108 9.20 -0.37 6.82
C PRO A 108 8.84 -1.52 5.89
N GLU A 109 9.42 -1.51 4.70
CA GLU A 109 9.36 -2.64 3.78
C GLU A 109 10.04 -3.85 4.40
N LYS A 110 9.42 -5.02 4.22
CA LYS A 110 9.99 -6.30 4.63
C LYS A 110 10.64 -7.00 3.44
N THR A 111 11.82 -7.58 3.68
CA THR A 111 12.40 -8.55 2.74
C THR A 111 11.51 -9.80 2.65
N VAL A 112 11.79 -10.66 1.67
CA VAL A 112 11.04 -11.92 1.52
C VAL A 112 11.21 -12.78 2.77
N GLU A 113 12.43 -12.88 3.27
CA GLU A 113 12.80 -13.68 4.45
C GLU A 113 12.11 -13.13 5.72
N GLN A 114 12.11 -11.81 5.90
CA GLN A 114 11.41 -11.17 7.02
C GLN A 114 9.89 -11.39 6.93
N GLN A 115 9.33 -11.36 5.72
CA GLN A 115 7.91 -11.62 5.48
C GLN A 115 7.57 -13.09 5.78
N ASP A 116 8.43 -14.03 5.41
CA ASP A 116 8.27 -15.47 5.66
C ASP A 116 8.32 -15.79 7.16
N ILE A 117 9.31 -15.25 7.88
CA ILE A 117 9.41 -15.38 9.34
C ILE A 117 8.12 -14.84 10.00
N GLN A 118 7.63 -13.68 9.57
CA GLN A 118 6.39 -13.12 10.10
C GLN A 118 5.17 -14.01 9.82
N CYS A 119 5.10 -14.65 8.65
CA CYS A 119 4.04 -15.60 8.31
C CYS A 119 4.10 -16.83 9.23
N LEU A 120 5.29 -17.39 9.48
CA LEU A 120 5.47 -18.51 10.41
C LEU A 120 5.02 -18.17 11.83
N HIS A 121 5.40 -16.99 12.35
CA HIS A 121 4.95 -16.53 13.66
C HIS A 121 3.42 -16.40 13.74
N ARG A 122 2.78 -15.88 12.69
CA ARG A 122 1.32 -15.74 12.63
C ARG A 122 0.60 -17.09 12.65
N VAL A 123 1.12 -18.09 11.94
CA VAL A 123 0.58 -19.45 11.98
C VAL A 123 0.69 -20.03 13.39
N ARG A 124 1.88 -19.96 14.00
CA ARG A 124 2.11 -20.45 15.37
C ARG A 124 1.21 -19.79 16.41
N GLN A 125 1.03 -18.46 16.32
CA GLN A 125 0.13 -17.73 17.22
C GLN A 125 -1.33 -18.18 17.07
N ARG A 126 -1.78 -18.40 15.84
CA ARG A 126 -3.14 -18.88 15.56
C ARG A 126 -3.35 -20.28 16.13
N ASP A 127 -2.40 -21.17 15.96
CA ASP A 127 -2.50 -22.56 16.43
C ASP A 127 -2.46 -22.61 17.97
N ALA A 128 -1.56 -21.86 18.61
CA ALA A 128 -1.53 -21.73 20.08
C ALA A 128 -2.81 -21.11 20.66
N ALA A 129 -3.44 -20.15 19.97
CA ALA A 129 -4.74 -19.61 20.37
C ALA A 129 -5.85 -20.66 20.27
N ARG A 130 -5.83 -21.50 19.23
CA ARG A 130 -6.81 -22.58 19.03
C ARG A 130 -6.74 -23.64 20.13
N ASP A 131 -5.55 -24.00 20.57
CA ASP A 131 -5.35 -24.98 21.65
C ASP A 131 -5.87 -24.45 23.00
N LYS A 132 -5.66 -23.17 23.29
CA LYS A 132 -6.23 -22.51 24.48
C LYS A 132 -7.76 -22.50 24.48
N PHE A 133 -8.39 -22.30 23.32
CA PHE A 133 -9.85 -22.39 23.21
C PHE A 133 -10.38 -23.80 23.49
N HIS A 134 -9.67 -24.86 23.09
CA HIS A 134 -10.05 -26.24 23.40
C HIS A 134 -9.88 -26.60 24.89
N LEU A 135 -8.92 -25.98 25.57
CA LEU A 135 -8.69 -26.16 27.01
C LEU A 135 -9.65 -25.34 27.89
N SER A 136 -10.19 -24.23 27.36
CA SER A 136 -11.17 -23.37 28.04
C SER A 136 -12.63 -23.80 27.86
N ALA A 137 -12.91 -24.73 26.95
CA ALA A 137 -14.26 -25.24 26.65
C ALA A 137 -14.54 -26.62 27.26
N ARG A 138 -13.75 -27.03 28.26
CA ARG A 138 -13.91 -28.26 29.05
C ARG A 138 -14.12 -27.93 30.52
#